data_AF-A0A1I4LBC1-F1
#
_entry.id   AF-A0A1I4LBC1-F1
#
_cell.length_a   1.000
_cell.length_b   1.000
_cell.length_c   1.000
_cell.angle_alpha   90.00
_cell.angle_beta   90.00
_cell.angle_gamma   90.00
#
_symmetry.space_group_name_H-M   'P 1'
#
loop_
_entity.id
_entity.type
_entity.pdbx_description
1 polymer ?
#
loop_
_entity_poly.entity_id
_entity_poly.type
_entity_poly.pdbx_seq_one_letter_code
_entity_poly.pdbx_strand_id
1 'polypeptide(L)'
;RERLVRLYKEIKGVSPPKGMLPYSEDWFTSWQPNVHSSLFINIYNYMVKYAHVQGIDAIIKSYKLYLEHIEINQLPRVLSLTRAWTLMRFLESKVLCVTPCVECNGNFIVHSLEVHSHHVCGLCHVPSRAGKTKKVEAAATEEAVEGDHEHAA
;
A
#
# COMPACT_ATOMS: atom_id res chain seq x y z
N ARG A 1 -0.74 -15.52 19.79
CA ARG A 1 -0.23 -14.13 19.85
C ARG A 1 1.21 -14.07 20.37
N GLU A 2 1.51 -14.64 21.53
CA GLU A 2 2.85 -14.58 22.16
C GLU A 2 4.00 -15.12 21.28
N ARG A 3 3.79 -16.24 20.58
CA ARG A 3 4.79 -16.80 19.66
C ARG A 3 5.25 -15.80 18.59
N LEU A 4 4.31 -15.03 18.01
CA LEU A 4 4.64 -14.02 16.99
C LEU A 4 5.37 -12.83 17.59
N VAL A 5 5.03 -12.43 18.82
CA VAL A 5 5.73 -11.35 19.53
C VAL A 5 7.17 -11.76 19.83
N ARG A 6 7.39 -13.01 20.28
CA ARG A 6 8.73 -13.55 20.52
C ARG A 6 9.56 -13.58 19.24
N LEU A 7 8.99 -14.14 18.15
CA LEU A 7 9.65 -14.18 16.85
C LEU A 7 10.00 -12.78 16.32
N TYR A 8 9.09 -11.81 16.47
CA TYR A 8 9.36 -10.42 16.08
C TYR A 8 10.56 -9.86 16.86
N LYS A 9 10.63 -10.10 18.18
CA LYS A 9 11.78 -9.67 19.00
C LYS A 9 13.08 -10.37 18.59
N GLU A 10 13.04 -11.67 18.29
CA GLU A 10 14.20 -12.42 17.81
C GLU A 10 14.73 -11.88 16.49
N ILE A 11 13.84 -11.46 15.57
CA ILE A 11 14.21 -10.97 14.24
C ILE A 11 14.56 -9.47 14.24
N LYS A 12 13.85 -8.65 15.02
CA LYS A 12 13.93 -7.18 14.98
C LYS A 12 14.57 -6.55 16.21
N GLY A 13 14.85 -7.31 17.27
CA GLY A 13 15.44 -6.80 18.52
C GLY A 13 14.50 -5.95 19.39
N VAL A 14 13.39 -5.44 18.84
CA VAL A 14 12.44 -4.57 19.54
C VAL A 14 11.07 -5.22 19.69
N SER A 15 10.25 -4.71 20.61
CA SER A 15 8.86 -5.16 20.72
C SER A 15 8.05 -4.70 19.50
N PRO A 16 7.07 -5.50 19.01
CA PRO A 16 6.20 -5.06 17.93
C PRO A 16 5.38 -3.83 18.38
N PRO A 17 5.09 -2.90 17.46
CA PRO A 17 4.29 -1.72 17.77
C PRO A 17 2.92 -2.13 18.31
N LYS A 18 2.46 -1.41 19.33
CA LYS A 18 1.14 -1.61 19.95
C LYS A 18 0.14 -0.66 19.26
N GLY A 19 -1.06 -1.15 18.95
CA GLY A 19 -2.13 -0.33 18.37
C GLY A 19 -2.97 -1.10 17.35
N MET A 20 -4.10 -0.51 16.96
CA MET A 20 -4.89 -0.99 15.81
C MET A 20 -4.18 -0.63 14.51
N LEU A 21 -4.35 -1.46 13.48
CA LEU A 21 -3.93 -1.14 12.12
C LEU A 21 -4.76 0.07 11.62
N PRO A 22 -4.17 1.24 11.38
CA PRO A 22 -4.92 2.46 11.14
C PRO A 22 -5.15 2.64 9.64
N TYR A 23 -6.01 1.84 9.01
CA TYR A 23 -6.15 1.94 7.55
C TYR A 23 -7.60 2.05 7.15
N SER A 24 -8.01 3.28 6.82
CA SER A 24 -9.21 3.55 6.04
C SER A 24 -8.98 3.13 4.59
N GLU A 25 -10.05 2.69 3.96
CA GLU A 25 -10.19 2.47 2.53
C GLU A 25 -9.75 3.69 1.71
N ASP A 26 -9.98 4.91 2.21
CA ASP A 26 -9.63 6.19 1.57
C ASP A 26 -8.13 6.35 1.31
N TRP A 27 -7.28 5.72 2.14
CA TRP A 27 -5.84 5.76 1.88
C TRP A 27 -5.52 5.18 0.50
N PHE A 28 -6.20 4.11 0.10
CA PHE A 28 -5.96 3.41 -1.18
C PHE A 28 -6.49 4.16 -2.40
N THR A 29 -7.38 5.13 -2.23
CA THR A 29 -7.92 5.97 -3.32
C THR A 29 -7.23 7.33 -3.44
N SER A 30 -6.41 7.70 -2.45
CA SER A 30 -5.56 8.90 -2.52
C SER A 30 -4.43 8.78 -3.56
N TRP A 31 -4.07 9.88 -4.24
CA TRP A 31 -3.24 9.89 -5.46
C TRP A 31 -2.04 8.94 -5.47
N GLN A 32 -1.02 9.18 -4.64
CA GLN A 32 0.21 8.40 -4.69
C GLN A 32 0.01 6.98 -4.15
N PRO A 33 -0.62 6.76 -2.97
CA PRO A 33 -1.02 5.42 -2.54
C PRO A 33 -1.81 4.62 -3.56
N ASN A 34 -2.73 5.26 -4.31
CA ASN A 34 -3.53 4.62 -5.34
C ASN A 34 -2.67 4.09 -6.48
N VAL A 35 -1.70 4.87 -6.96
CA VAL A 35 -0.75 4.44 -7.99
C VAL A 35 0.00 3.19 -7.55
N HIS A 36 0.55 3.17 -6.33
CA HIS A 36 1.30 2.03 -5.81
C HIS A 36 0.42 0.80 -5.54
N SER A 37 -0.79 1.02 -5.02
CA SER A 37 -1.78 -0.04 -4.74
C SER A 37 -2.28 -0.68 -6.04
N SER A 38 -2.52 0.15 -7.05
CA SER A 38 -2.93 -0.26 -8.39
C SER A 38 -1.81 -1.05 -9.10
N LEU A 39 -0.56 -0.63 -8.97
CA LEU A 39 0.58 -1.41 -9.46
C LEU A 39 0.63 -2.80 -8.80
N PHE A 40 0.56 -2.86 -7.47
CA PHE A 40 0.57 -4.12 -6.74
C PHE A 40 -0.58 -5.05 -7.14
N ILE A 41 -1.82 -4.57 -7.22
CA ILE A 41 -2.96 -5.43 -7.56
C ILE A 41 -2.89 -5.93 -9.00
N ASN A 42 -2.34 -5.15 -9.93
CA ASN A 42 -2.12 -5.59 -11.30
C ASN A 42 -1.07 -6.71 -11.37
N ILE A 43 0.01 -6.59 -10.62
CA ILE A 43 1.00 -7.68 -10.48
C ILE A 43 0.32 -8.91 -9.87
N TYR A 44 -0.45 -8.75 -8.79
CA TYR A 44 -1.17 -9.84 -8.14
C TYR A 44 -2.13 -10.57 -9.08
N ASN A 45 -2.97 -9.82 -9.80
CA ASN A 45 -3.91 -10.37 -10.77
C ASN A 45 -3.20 -11.11 -11.90
N TYR A 46 -2.04 -10.59 -12.35
CA TYR A 46 -1.21 -11.28 -13.33
C TYR A 46 -0.66 -12.61 -12.77
N MET A 47 -0.12 -12.60 -11.55
CA MET A 47 0.42 -13.81 -10.90
C MET A 47 -0.64 -14.88 -10.67
N VAL A 48 -1.85 -14.49 -10.26
CA VAL A 48 -2.99 -15.40 -10.09
C VAL A 48 -3.43 -15.98 -11.43
N LYS A 49 -3.56 -15.12 -12.46
CA LYS A 49 -4.11 -15.51 -13.76
C LYS A 49 -3.15 -16.37 -14.58
N TYR A 50 -1.86 -16.04 -14.61
CA TYR A 50 -0.90 -16.65 -15.54
C TYR A 50 0.16 -17.53 -14.86
N ALA A 51 0.49 -17.28 -13.59
CA ALA A 51 1.45 -18.10 -12.85
C ALA A 51 0.79 -19.09 -11.88
N HIS A 52 -0.55 -19.13 -11.83
CA HIS A 52 -1.35 -20.01 -10.99
C HIS A 52 -0.95 -20.00 -9.50
N VAL A 53 -0.37 -18.90 -9.02
CA VAL A 53 -0.05 -18.72 -7.60
C VAL A 53 -1.29 -18.22 -6.88
N GLN A 54 -1.61 -18.80 -5.72
CA GLN A 54 -2.83 -18.50 -4.98
C GLN A 54 -2.56 -18.13 -3.52
N GLY A 55 -3.58 -17.61 -2.84
CA GLY A 55 -3.57 -17.36 -1.40
C GLY A 55 -2.45 -16.42 -0.94
N ILE A 56 -1.83 -16.75 0.19
CA ILE A 56 -0.78 -15.92 0.79
C ILE A 56 0.49 -15.87 -0.06
N ASP A 57 0.80 -16.94 -0.80
CA ASP A 57 1.97 -16.98 -1.67
C ASP A 57 1.85 -15.98 -2.82
N ALA A 58 0.65 -15.81 -3.36
CA ALA A 58 0.38 -14.81 -4.39
C ALA A 58 0.63 -13.40 -3.85
N ILE A 59 0.19 -13.11 -2.63
CA ILE A 59 0.42 -11.81 -1.98
C ILE A 59 1.92 -11.57 -1.78
N ILE A 60 2.64 -12.54 -1.21
CA ILE A 60 4.07 -12.40 -0.91
C ILE A 60 4.89 -12.22 -2.20
N LYS A 61 4.67 -13.07 -3.22
CA LYS A 61 5.42 -12.99 -4.48
C LYS A 61 5.12 -11.69 -5.24
N SER A 62 3.86 -11.28 -5.29
CA SER A 62 3.46 -10.03 -5.95
C SER A 62 4.02 -8.80 -5.22
N TYR A 63 4.08 -8.86 -3.88
CA TYR A 63 4.69 -7.78 -3.10
C TYR A 63 6.20 -7.68 -3.33
N LYS A 64 6.90 -8.81 -3.50
CA LYS A 64 8.33 -8.81 -3.88
C LYS A 64 8.56 -8.18 -5.25
N LEU A 65 7.77 -8.57 -6.26
CA LEU A 65 7.83 -7.95 -7.60
C LEU A 65 7.53 -6.44 -7.56
N TYR A 66 6.57 -6.02 -6.72
CA TYR A 66 6.33 -4.61 -6.47
C TYR A 66 7.57 -3.92 -5.90
N LEU A 67 8.23 -4.50 -4.89
CA LEU A 67 9.46 -3.92 -4.31
C LEU A 67 10.59 -3.82 -5.33
N GLU A 68 10.81 -4.87 -6.13
CA GLU A 68 11.81 -4.88 -7.21
C GLU A 68 11.53 -3.75 -8.22
N HIS A 69 10.27 -3.57 -8.63
CA HIS A 69 9.88 -2.48 -9.53
C HIS A 69 10.16 -1.10 -8.92
N ILE A 70 9.84 -0.91 -7.64
CA ILE A 70 10.09 0.36 -6.93
C ILE A 70 11.60 0.65 -6.83
N GLU A 71 12.41 -0.37 -6.52
CA GLU A 71 13.86 -0.24 -6.37
C GLU A 71 14.54 0.07 -7.71
N ILE A 72 14.24 -0.69 -8.76
CA ILE A 72 14.82 -0.49 -10.11
C ILE A 72 14.53 0.93 -10.64
N ASN A 73 13.33 1.45 -10.35
CA ASN A 73 12.91 2.78 -10.79
C ASN A 73 13.24 3.90 -9.78
N GLN A 74 13.94 3.59 -8.67
CA GLN A 74 14.31 4.55 -7.62
C GLN A 74 13.11 5.34 -7.08
N LEU A 75 11.96 4.67 -6.97
CA LEU A 75 10.71 5.25 -6.47
C LEU A 75 10.62 5.12 -4.95
N PRO A 76 9.87 5.99 -4.25
CA PRO A 76 9.64 5.84 -2.82
C PRO A 76 8.78 4.62 -2.52
N ARG A 77 9.10 3.89 -1.44
CA ARG A 77 8.29 2.77 -0.97
C ARG A 77 7.05 3.26 -0.21
N VAL A 78 5.95 3.48 -0.92
CA VAL A 78 4.68 3.97 -0.34
C VAL A 78 3.81 2.84 0.23
N LEU A 79 3.70 1.72 -0.50
CA LEU A 79 2.90 0.57 -0.07
C LEU A 79 3.74 -0.40 0.79
N SER A 80 3.31 -0.60 2.04
CA SER A 80 3.87 -1.62 2.95
C SER A 80 3.22 -2.99 2.71
N LEU A 81 3.86 -4.08 3.16
CA LEU A 81 3.29 -5.43 3.03
C LEU A 81 1.96 -5.54 3.77
N THR A 82 1.86 -4.93 4.96
CA THR A 82 0.63 -4.91 5.75
C THR A 82 -0.48 -4.18 5.01
N ARG A 83 -0.20 -3.04 4.36
CA ARG A 83 -1.19 -2.33 3.54
C ARG A 83 -1.58 -3.13 2.29
N ALA A 84 -0.63 -3.81 1.65
CA ALA A 84 -0.93 -4.69 0.51
C ALA A 84 -1.86 -5.85 0.91
N TRP A 85 -1.63 -6.44 2.09
CA TRP A 85 -2.54 -7.44 2.65
C TRP A 85 -3.91 -6.87 3.01
N THR A 86 -3.97 -5.69 3.64
CA THR A 86 -5.24 -4.99 3.94
C THR A 86 -6.03 -4.66 2.66
N LEU A 87 -5.36 -4.21 1.59
CA LEU A 87 -5.98 -3.97 0.29
C LEU A 87 -6.69 -5.21 -0.23
N MET A 88 -6.06 -6.39 -0.14
CA MET A 88 -6.69 -7.65 -0.53
C MET A 88 -7.96 -7.93 0.27
N ARG A 89 -7.96 -7.63 1.57
CA ARG A 89 -9.17 -7.76 2.40
C ARG A 89 -10.29 -6.84 1.93
N PHE A 90 -9.98 -5.59 1.57
CA PHE A 90 -10.98 -4.64 1.05
C PHE A 90 -11.52 -5.02 -0.34
N LEU A 91 -10.69 -5.63 -1.19
CA LEU A 91 -11.12 -6.15 -2.49
C LEU A 91 -12.00 -7.40 -2.32
N GLU A 92 -11.62 -8.31 -1.43
CA GLU A 92 -12.42 -9.52 -1.11
C GLU A 92 -13.78 -9.15 -0.50
N SER A 93 -13.83 -8.12 0.36
CA SER A 93 -15.08 -7.63 0.95
C SER A 93 -15.87 -6.68 0.06
N LYS A 94 -15.37 -6.36 -1.16
CA LYS A 94 -16.00 -5.43 -2.12
C LYS A 94 -16.22 -4.02 -1.57
N VAL A 95 -15.36 -3.57 -0.67
CA VAL A 95 -15.28 -2.15 -0.27
C VAL A 95 -14.55 -1.36 -1.37
N LEU A 96 -13.48 -1.97 -1.91
CA LEU A 96 -12.72 -1.46 -3.04
C LEU A 96 -12.88 -2.41 -4.23
N CYS A 97 -12.74 -1.88 -5.44
CA CYS A 97 -12.65 -2.65 -6.67
C CYS A 97 -11.62 -2.05 -7.63
N VAL A 98 -11.43 -2.71 -8.77
CA VAL A 98 -10.52 -2.27 -9.84
C VAL A 98 -11.35 -1.82 -11.03
N THR A 99 -11.07 -0.62 -11.55
CA THR A 99 -11.70 -0.09 -12.77
C THR A 99 -10.63 0.39 -13.76
N PRO A 100 -10.81 0.15 -15.08
CA PRO A 100 -9.93 0.72 -16.10
C PRO A 100 -10.12 2.23 -16.27
N CYS A 101 -9.01 2.95 -16.45
CA CYS A 101 -9.00 4.35 -16.85
C CYS A 101 -9.47 4.49 -18.31
N VAL A 102 -10.34 5.45 -18.60
CA VAL A 102 -10.84 5.68 -19.97
C VAL A 102 -9.79 6.28 -20.92
N GLU A 103 -8.71 6.87 -20.40
CA GLU A 103 -7.65 7.48 -21.21
C GLU A 103 -6.44 6.56 -21.43
N CYS A 104 -5.88 5.99 -20.36
CA CYS A 104 -4.67 5.16 -20.45
C CYS A 104 -4.96 3.65 -20.40
N ASN A 105 -6.22 3.24 -20.20
CA ASN A 105 -6.65 1.84 -20.06
C ASN A 105 -5.99 1.07 -18.90
N GLY A 106 -5.20 1.75 -18.05
CA GLY A 106 -4.64 1.16 -16.84
C GLY A 106 -5.72 0.87 -15.80
N ASN A 107 -5.53 -0.17 -15.01
CA ASN A 107 -6.45 -0.61 -13.97
C ASN A 107 -6.11 0.03 -12.62
N PHE A 108 -7.06 0.74 -12.02
CA PHE A 108 -6.86 1.49 -10.78
C PHE A 108 -7.87 1.11 -9.68
N ILE A 109 -7.43 1.24 -8.42
CA ILE A 109 -8.27 1.01 -7.23
C ILE A 109 -9.28 2.15 -7.08
N VAL A 110 -10.54 1.81 -6.83
CA VAL A 110 -11.65 2.75 -6.60
C VAL A 110 -12.63 2.20 -5.56
N HIS A 111 -13.50 3.04 -5.00
CA HIS A 111 -14.55 2.60 -4.05
C HIS A 111 -15.69 1.90 -4.80
N SER A 112 -16.06 0.69 -4.39
CA SER A 112 -17.04 -0.12 -5.14
C SER A 112 -18.47 0.45 -5.20
N LEU A 113 -18.81 1.42 -4.33
CA LEU A 113 -20.14 2.02 -4.28
C LEU A 113 -20.29 3.27 -5.17
N GLU A 114 -19.22 3.70 -5.84
CA GLU A 114 -19.25 4.87 -6.73
C GLU A 114 -19.50 4.48 -8.19
N VAL A 115 -19.93 5.45 -9.01
CA VAL A 115 -20.12 5.25 -10.45
C VAL A 115 -18.81 5.50 -11.18
N HIS A 116 -18.33 4.52 -11.96
CA HIS A 116 -17.01 4.58 -12.59
C HIS A 116 -17.01 4.58 -14.12
N SER A 117 -18.15 4.85 -14.78
CA SER A 117 -18.27 4.79 -16.25
C SER A 117 -17.30 5.70 -17.00
N HIS A 118 -16.82 6.76 -16.35
CA HIS A 118 -15.85 7.73 -16.89
C HIS A 118 -14.66 7.92 -15.95
N HIS A 119 -14.20 6.84 -15.30
CA HIS A 119 -13.05 6.94 -14.40
C HIS A 119 -11.77 7.36 -15.16
N VAL A 120 -11.16 8.47 -14.73
CA VAL A 120 -9.85 8.94 -15.18
C VAL A 120 -8.87 8.84 -14.00
N CYS A 121 -7.74 8.19 -14.21
CA CYS A 121 -6.77 7.95 -13.14
C CYS A 121 -5.94 9.20 -12.81
N GLY A 122 -5.36 9.20 -11.62
CA GLY A 122 -4.50 10.30 -11.16
C GLY A 122 -3.16 10.45 -11.88
N LEU A 123 -2.80 9.53 -12.79
CA LEU A 123 -1.64 9.69 -13.67
C LEU A 123 -1.99 10.46 -14.94
N CYS A 124 -3.19 10.25 -15.48
CA CYS A 124 -3.73 11.01 -16.59
C CYS A 124 -4.06 12.44 -16.14
N HIS A 125 -4.84 12.57 -15.06
CA HIS A 125 -5.20 13.84 -14.46
C HIS A 125 -4.54 14.00 -13.10
N VAL A 126 -3.31 14.54 -13.12
CA VAL A 126 -2.52 14.75 -11.91
C VAL A 126 -3.16 15.84 -11.03
N PRO A 127 -3.53 15.53 -9.77
CA PRO A 127 -4.16 16.51 -8.89
C PRO A 127 -3.16 17.60 -8.46
N SER A 128 -3.64 18.82 -8.18
CA SER A 128 -2.80 19.98 -7.84
C SER A 128 -1.95 19.83 -6.56
N ARG A 129 -2.24 18.81 -5.74
CA ARG A 129 -1.49 18.46 -4.52
C ARG A 129 -0.54 17.29 -4.69
N ALA A 130 -0.40 16.77 -5.92
CA ALA A 130 0.59 15.77 -6.27
C ALA A 130 2.00 16.18 -5.80
N GLY A 131 2.63 15.31 -5.02
CA GLY A 131 4.01 15.48 -4.56
C GLY A 131 4.21 16.43 -3.36
N LYS A 132 3.16 17.10 -2.86
CA LYS A 132 3.27 18.02 -1.72
C LYS A 132 3.45 17.32 -0.37
N THR A 133 3.17 16.02 -0.27
CA THR A 133 3.30 15.20 0.95
C THR A 133 4.75 14.98 1.39
N LYS A 134 5.75 15.14 0.51
CA LYS A 134 7.18 15.03 0.88
C LYS A 134 7.59 15.95 2.03
N LYS A 135 6.92 17.10 2.19
CA LYS A 135 7.25 18.08 3.24
C LYS A 135 6.70 17.71 4.61
N VAL A 136 5.69 16.83 4.68
CA VAL A 136 4.99 16.46 5.93
C VAL A 136 5.54 15.16 6.50
N GLU A 137 5.89 14.18 5.65
CA GLU A 137 6.50 12.92 6.13
C GLU A 137 7.91 13.12 6.68
N ALA A 138 8.72 14.03 6.11
CA ALA A 138 10.03 14.38 6.67
C ALA A 138 9.91 14.91 8.11
N ALA A 139 8.94 15.79 8.38
CA ALA A 139 8.69 16.32 9.72
C ALA A 139 8.16 15.26 10.70
N ALA A 140 7.24 14.38 10.26
CA ALA A 140 6.68 13.32 11.11
C ALA A 140 7.69 12.20 11.44
N THR A 141 8.70 11.99 10.59
CA THR A 141 9.76 11.00 10.85
C THR A 141 10.82 11.54 11.82
N GLU A 142 11.03 12.86 11.85
CA GLU A 142 11.89 13.53 12.84
C GLU A 142 11.24 13.54 14.24
N GLU A 143 9.95 13.85 14.35
CA GLU A 143 9.22 13.85 15.63
C GLU A 143 9.11 12.44 16.27
N ALA A 144 9.06 11.37 15.44
CA ALA A 144 9.03 9.99 15.94
C ALA A 144 10.39 9.49 16.47
N VAL A 145 11.49 10.17 16.14
CA VAL A 145 12.85 9.83 16.59
C VAL A 145 13.26 10.67 17.83
N GLU A 146 12.79 11.91 17.94
CA GLU A 146 13.07 12.76 19.12
C GLU A 146 12.26 12.36 20.37
N GLY A 147 11.07 11.79 20.22
CA GLY A 147 10.22 11.36 21.35
C GLY A 147 10.76 10.19 22.19
N ASP A 148 11.76 9.44 21.71
CA ASP A 148 12.34 8.29 22.42
C ASP A 148 13.56 8.67 23.30
N HIS A 149 14.02 9.93 23.30
CA HIS A 149 15.21 10.35 24.04
C HIS A 149 14.95 11.08 25.37
N GLU A 150 13.70 11.39 25.73
CA GLU A 150 13.41 12.30 26.87
C GLU A 150 12.80 11.63 28.13
N HIS A 151 12.95 10.31 28.32
CA HIS A 151 12.51 9.62 29.55
C HIS A 151 13.58 8.72 30.20
N ALA A 152 14.86 9.05 30.04
CA ALA A 152 15.95 8.47 30.82
C ALA A 152 16.68 9.56 31.62
N ALA A 153 16.06 9.98 32.72
CA ALA A 153 16.72 10.63 33.86
C ALA A 153 15.95 10.28 35.15
#